data_AF-A0AAV0WWX0-F1
#
_entry.id   AF-A0AAV0WWX0-F1
#
_cell.length_a   1.000
_cell.length_b   1.000
_cell.length_c   1.000
_cell.angle_alpha   90.00
_cell.angle_beta   90.00
_cell.angle_gamma   90.00
#
_symmetry.space_group_name_H-M   'P 1'
#
loop_
_entity.id
_entity.type
_entity.pdbx_description
1 polymer ?
#
loop_
_entity_poly.entity_id
_entity_poly.type
_entity_poly.pdbx_seq_one_letter_code
_entity_poly.pdbx_strand_id
1 'polypeptide(L)' 'MIIYDLLGTVCLSLLDVEKDWYPGITIKQLLLGIQYLLNEPFIKDPANFEAYNIYRKDSSEYSNRVRAQAKAISRAE' A
#
# COMPACT_ATOMS: atom_id res chain seq x y z
N MET A 1 -6.18 2.33 -0.37
CA MET A 1 -5.07 2.43 0.60
C MET A 1 -4.03 3.42 0.09
N ILE A 2 -3.20 3.98 0.97
CA ILE A 2 -2.23 5.04 0.61
C ILE A 2 -1.11 4.52 -0.32
N ILE A 3 -0.83 3.21 -0.29
CA ILE A 3 0.33 2.58 -0.94
C ILE A 3 0.15 2.24 -2.43
N TYR A 4 -1.04 2.47 -3.00
CA TYR A 4 -1.35 2.20 -4.40
C TYR A 4 -1.81 3.48 -5.09
N ASP A 5 -1.41 3.68 -6.34
CA ASP A 5 -1.98 4.74 -7.18
C ASP A 5 -3.42 4.38 -7.63
N LEU A 6 -4.02 5.24 -8.46
CA LEU A 6 -5.37 5.03 -9.01
C LEU A 6 -5.46 3.83 -9.98
N LEU A 7 -4.33 3.32 -10.47
CA LEU A 7 -4.25 2.17 -11.37
C LEU A 7 -3.99 0.86 -10.62
N GLY A 8 -3.79 0.92 -9.30
CA GLY A 8 -3.44 -0.25 -8.48
C GLY A 8 -1.95 -0.61 -8.54
N THR A 9 -1.12 0.25 -9.13
CA THR A 9 0.33 0.09 -9.11
C THR A 9 0.82 0.33 -7.70
N VAL A 10 1.57 -0.63 -7.15
CA VAL A 10 2.16 -0.46 -5.83
C VAL A 10 3.37 0.46 -5.96
N CYS A 11 3.34 1.60 -5.25
CA CYS A 11 4.48 2.50 -5.21
C CYS A 11 5.52 1.93 -4.23
N LEU A 12 6.22 0.87 -4.64
CA LEU A 12 7.33 0.28 -3.91
C LEU A 12 8.61 0.98 -4.37
N SER A 13 9.32 1.65 -3.46
CA SER A 13 10.74 1.98 -3.68
C SER A 13 11.57 0.74 -4.04
N LEU A 14 11.12 -0.43 -3.56
CA LEU A 14 11.65 -1.75 -3.87
C LEU A 14 11.47 -2.17 -5.34
N LEU A 15 10.67 -1.49 -6.17
CA LEU A 15 10.52 -1.74 -7.61
C LEU A 15 11.08 -0.58 -8.45
N ASP A 16 11.63 0.44 -7.80
CA ASP A 16 12.20 1.63 -8.42
C ASP A 16 13.72 1.47 -8.48
N VAL A 17 14.26 1.41 -9.71
CA VAL A 17 15.68 1.19 -10.01
C VAL A 17 16.57 2.29 -9.41
N GLU A 18 16.02 3.49 -9.18
CA GLU A 18 16.74 4.61 -8.60
C GLU A 18 16.63 4.68 -7.06
N LYS A 19 15.88 3.76 -6.44
CA LYS A 19 15.68 3.71 -4.98
C LYS A 19 16.20 2.39 -4.37
N ASP A 20 15.29 1.50 -3.99
CA ASP A 20 15.61 0.31 -3.17
C ASP A 20 15.63 -0.99 -4.00
N TRP A 21 15.45 -0.91 -5.32
CA TRP A 21 15.57 -2.08 -6.20
C TRP A 21 17.02 -2.54 -6.33
N TYR A 22 17.24 -3.86 -6.30
CA TYR A 22 18.51 -4.47 -6.67
C TYR A 22 18.30 -5.89 -7.22
N PRO A 23 19.18 -6.41 -8.10
CA PRO A 23 18.97 -7.68 -8.79
C PRO A 23 18.88 -8.94 -7.90
N GLY A 24 19.35 -8.84 -6.65
CA GLY A 24 19.32 -9.93 -5.68
C GLY A 24 18.01 -10.06 -4.91
N ILE A 25 17.04 -9.17 -5.14
CA ILE A 25 15.75 -9.24 -4.46
C ILE A 25 14.98 -10.48 -4.93
N THR A 26 14.56 -11.30 -3.97
CA THR A 26 13.77 -12.51 -4.23
C THR A 26 12.28 -12.17 -4.28
N ILE A 27 11.50 -13.01 -4.96
CA ILE A 27 10.03 -12.92 -4.95
C ILE A 27 9.48 -12.94 -3.52
N LYS A 28 10.08 -13.73 -2.62
CA LYS A 28 9.70 -13.76 -1.20
C LYS A 28 9.88 -12.39 -0.54
N GLN A 29 11.03 -11.74 -0.74
CA GLN A 29 11.28 -10.40 -0.18
C GLN A 29 10.33 -9.35 -0.75
N LEU A 30 10.02 -9.45 -2.04
CA LEU A 30 9.05 -8.55 -2.68
C LEU A 30 7.65 -8.69 -2.07
N LEU A 31 7.15 -9.93 -1.94
CA LEU A 31 5.84 -10.20 -1.35
C LEU A 31 5.76 -9.79 0.13
N LEU A 32 6.83 -10.04 0.90
CA LEU A 32 6.90 -9.56 2.29
C LEU A 32 6.95 -8.03 2.37
N GLY A 33 7.63 -7.36 1.44
CA GLY A 33 7.65 -5.90 1.35
C GLY A 33 6.26 -5.33 1.07
N ILE A 34 5.52 -5.93 0.13
CA ILE A 34 4.12 -5.55 -0.16
C ILE A 34 3.23 -5.78 1.07
N GLN A 35 3.36 -6.94 1.73
CA GLN A 35 2.60 -7.24 2.96
C GLN A 35 2.90 -6.24 4.08
N TYR A 36 4.16 -5.86 4.24
CA TYR A 36 4.57 -4.87 5.23
C TYR A 36 3.93 -3.50 4.93
N LEU A 37 3.98 -3.04 3.68
CA LEU A 37 3.38 -1.77 3.25
C LEU A 37 1.86 -1.77 3.37
N LEU A 38 1.22 -2.92 3.18
CA LEU A 38 -0.22 -3.08 3.42
C LEU A 38 -0.61 -2.79 4.88
N ASN A 39 0.25 -3.17 5.83
CA ASN A 39 0.01 -2.91 7.26
C ASN A 39 0.42 -1.50 7.68
N GLU A 40 1.54 -1.01 7.14
CA GLU A 40 2.14 0.26 7.49
C GLU A 40 2.04 1.26 6.32
N PRO A 41 1.03 2.15 6.30
CA PRO A 41 0.85 3.08 5.20
C PRO A 41 2.05 4.03 5.06
N PHE A 42 2.58 4.18 3.85
CA PHE A 42 3.68 5.10 3.56
C PHE A 42 3.17 6.55 3.45
N ILE A 43 3.24 7.29 4.55
CA ILE A 43 2.70 8.67 4.68
C ILE A 43 3.65 9.72 4.06
N LYS A 44 4.95 9.40 3.95
CA LYS A 44 6.00 10.34 3.49
C LYS A 44 5.91 10.65 2.00
N ASP A 45 5.41 9.71 1.19
CA ASP A 45 5.21 9.86 -0.25
C ASP A 45 3.88 9.18 -0.63
N PRO A 46 2.74 9.87 -0.44
CA PRO A 46 1.43 9.24 -0.59
C PRO A 46 1.11 8.99 -2.07
N ALA A 47 0.97 7.73 -2.47
CA ALA A 47 0.55 7.37 -3.83
C ALA A 47 -0.94 7.70 -4.09
N ASN A 48 -1.76 7.71 -3.02
CA ASN A 48 -3.16 8.09 -3.09
C ASN A 48 -3.48 9.24 -2.13
N PHE A 49 -3.73 10.41 -2.69
CA PHE A 49 -4.00 11.65 -1.95
C PHE A 49 -5.31 11.61 -1.15
N GLU A 50 -6.36 10.98 -1.68
CA GLU A 50 -7.65 10.85 -0.98
C GLU A 50 -7.50 9.98 0.28
N ALA A 51 -6.90 8.80 0.11
CA ALA A 51 -6.64 7.88 1.21
C ALA A 51 -5.74 8.51 2.28
N TYR A 52 -4.75 9.30 1.86
CA TYR A 52 -3.87 10.06 2.74
C TYR A 52 -4.64 11.12 3.56
N ASN A 53 -5.50 11.90 2.90
CA ASN A 53 -6.28 12.92 3.59
C ASN A 53 -7.25 12.33 4.61
N ILE A 54 -7.89 11.21 4.29
CA ILE A 54 -8.74 10.48 5.24
C ILE A 54 -7.91 10.01 6.43
N TYR A 55 -6.76 9.37 6.19
CA TYR A 55 -5.88 8.91 7.26
C TYR A 55 -5.39 10.04 8.18
N ARG A 56 -5.06 11.21 7.61
CA ARG A 56 -4.63 12.40 8.35
C ARG A 56 -5.76 13.03 9.16
N LYS A 57 -6.99 12.99 8.65
CA LYS A 57 -8.17 13.60 9.28
C LYS A 57 -8.80 12.68 10.33
N ASP A 58 -8.96 11.41 10.01
CA ASP A 58 -9.57 10.38 10.85
C ASP A 58 -8.99 9.00 10.52
N SER A 59 -8.03 8.57 11.34
CA SER A 59 -7.39 7.26 11.21
C SER A 59 -8.35 6.09 11.47
N SER A 60 -9.41 6.29 12.26
CA SER A 60 -10.44 5.28 12.52
C SER A 60 -11.31 5.07 11.29
N GLU A 61 -11.74 6.16 10.64
CA GLU A 61 -12.46 6.10 9.37
C GLU A 61 -11.62 5.41 8.29
N TYR A 62 -10.33 5.76 8.17
CA TYR A 62 -9.42 5.09 7.26
C TYR A 62 -9.38 3.57 7.52
N SER A 63 -9.17 3.16 8.78
CA SER A 63 -9.14 1.74 9.16
C SER A 63 -10.45 1.03 8.82
N ASN A 64 -11.59 1.69 9.03
CA ASN A 64 -12.90 1.11 8.69
C ASN A 64 -13.06 0.87 7.19
N ARG A 65 -12.64 1.83 6.36
CA ARG A 65 -12.65 1.68 4.89
C ARG A 65 -11.71 0.57 4.42
N VAL A 66 -10.50 0.47 4.99
CA VAL A 66 -9.54 -0.61 4.66
C VAL A 66 -10.12 -1.98 5.01
N ARG A 67 -10.74 -2.13 6.18
CA ARG A 67 -11.39 -3.40 6.57
C ARG A 67 -12.59 -3.75 5.68
N ALA A 68 -13.38 -2.75 5.27
CA ALA A 68 -14.48 -2.96 4.34
C ALA A 68 -13.97 -3.44 2.97
N GLN A 69 -12.89 -2.83 2.46
CA GLN A 69 -12.24 -3.24 1.22
C GLN A 69 -11.70 -4.68 1.32
N ALA A 70 -10.99 -5.03 2.40
CA ALA A 70 -10.47 -6.38 2.62
C ALA A 70 -11.59 -7.43 2.62
N LYS A 71 -12.74 -7.13 3.26
CA LYS A 71 -13.92 -8.00 3.25
C LYS A 71 -14.56 -8.15 1.87
N ALA A 72 -14.52 -7.11 1.03
CA ALA A 72 -15.05 -7.19 -0.33
C ALA A 72 -14.19 -8.08 -1.22
N ILE A 73 -12.86 -7.95 -1.10
CA ILE A 73 -11.89 -8.77 -1.84
C ILE A 73 -11.96 -10.23 -1.40
N SER A 74 -12.10 -10.49 -0.09
CA SER A 74 -12.23 -11.87 0.42
C SER A 74 -13.53 -12.58 0.04
N ARG A 75 -14.48 -11.86 -0.59
CA ARG A 75 -15.77 -12.40 -1.06
C ARG A 75 -15.84 -12.52 -2.58
N ALA A 76 -14.85 -12.02 -3.29
CA ALA A 76 -14.71 -12.22 -4.72
C ALA A 76 -14.02 -13.57 -4.95
N GLU A 77 -14.75 -14.65 -4.67
CA GLU A 77 -14.46 -16.02 -5.10
C GLU A 77 -15.50 -16.46 -6.13
#